data_AF-A0A502CNI1-F1
#
_entry.id   AF-A0A502CNI1-F1
#
_cell.length_a   1.000
_cell.length_b   1.000
_cell.length_c   1.000
_cell.angle_alpha   90.00
_cell.angle_beta   90.00
_cell.angle_gamma   90.00
#
_symmetry.space_group_name_H-M   'P 1'
#
loop_
_entity.id
_entity.type
_entity.pdbx_description
1 polymer ?
#
loop_
_entity_poly.entity_id
_entity_poly.type
_entity_poly.pdbx_seq_one_letter_code
_entity_poly.pdbx_strand_id
1 'polypeptide(L)'
;MSTAATPFESLKAAVGRAGSQSAFARLCGVSQTAVWKWLQSGKRLPAEHVLTVEAKTGVSRHDLRPDIYPPEPSGYSLPADHSVGEGVPTISCDRHALLKHERAA
;
A
#
# COMPACT_ATOMS: atom_id res chain seq x y z
N MET A 1 7.20 -0.75 -23.72
CA MET A 1 5.76 -0.66 -24.00
C MET A 1 5.08 -0.33 -22.69
N SER A 2 4.45 0.84 -22.61
CA SER A 2 3.87 1.36 -21.37
C SER A 2 2.57 0.61 -21.08
N THR A 3 2.63 -0.37 -20.18
CA THR A 3 1.51 -1.26 -19.83
C THR A 3 0.72 -0.66 -18.67
N ALA A 4 -0.06 0.38 -18.93
CA ALA A 4 -1.04 0.86 -17.95
C ALA A 4 -2.25 -0.10 -17.95
N ALA A 5 -2.06 -1.34 -17.47
CA ALA A 5 -3.16 -2.27 -17.25
C ALA A 5 -4.11 -1.63 -16.23
N THR A 6 -5.42 -1.68 -16.49
CA THR A 6 -6.38 -1.15 -15.52
C THR A 6 -6.27 -1.94 -14.22
N PRO A 7 -6.56 -1.35 -13.04
CA PRO A 7 -6.47 -2.10 -11.78
C PRO A 7 -7.32 -3.38 -11.75
N PHE A 8 -8.39 -3.41 -12.55
CA PHE A 8 -9.21 -4.60 -12.78
C PHE A 8 -8.47 -5.69 -13.56
N GLU A 9 -7.77 -5.34 -14.64
CA GLU A 9 -6.97 -6.29 -15.41
C GLU A 9 -5.82 -6.85 -14.58
N SER A 10 -5.17 -6.02 -13.76
CA SER A 10 -4.12 -6.44 -12.82
C SER A 10 -4.66 -7.44 -11.80
N LEU A 11 -5.85 -7.19 -11.25
CA LEU A 11 -6.53 -8.13 -10.34
C LEU A 11 -6.88 -9.44 -11.04
N LYS A 12 -7.41 -9.37 -12.27
CA LYS A 12 -7.75 -10.55 -13.07
C LYS A 12 -6.50 -11.37 -13.40
N ALA A 13 -5.39 -10.72 -13.72
CA ALA A 13 -4.10 -11.36 -13.96
C ALA A 13 -3.58 -12.03 -12.69
N ALA A 14 -3.68 -11.38 -11.53
CA ALA A 14 -3.30 -11.96 -10.25
C ALA A 14 -4.12 -13.23 -9.93
N VAL A 15 -5.44 -13.20 -10.17
CA VAL A 15 -6.32 -14.37 -10.03
C VAL A 15 -5.94 -15.48 -11.02
N GLY A 16 -5.59 -15.13 -12.27
CA GLY A 16 -5.12 -16.07 -13.28
C GLY A 16 -3.81 -16.75 -12.88
N ARG A 17 -2.85 -16.00 -12.30
CA ARG A 17 -1.59 -16.56 -11.77
C ARG A 17 -1.80 -17.47 -10.56
N ALA A 18 -2.80 -17.18 -9.73
CA ALA A 18 -3.22 -18.07 -8.66
C ALA A 18 -3.98 -19.32 -9.16
N GLY A 19 -4.35 -19.37 -10.45
CA GLY A 19 -5.04 -20.46 -11.13
C GLY A 19 -6.56 -20.40 -11.05
N SER A 20 -7.14 -20.01 -9.90
CA SER A 20 -8.60 -19.87 -9.75
C SER A 20 -8.99 -18.85 -8.69
N GLN A 21 -10.24 -18.36 -8.74
CA GLN A 21 -10.78 -17.47 -7.70
C GLN A 21 -10.75 -18.11 -6.32
N SER A 22 -11.04 -19.40 -6.22
CA SER A 22 -11.00 -20.16 -4.95
C SER A 22 -9.57 -20.31 -4.42
N ALA A 23 -8.60 -20.57 -5.29
CA ALA A 23 -7.19 -20.63 -4.90
C ALA A 23 -6.69 -19.25 -4.44
N PHE A 24 -7.01 -18.20 -5.18
CA PHE A 24 -6.70 -16.82 -4.82
C PHE A 24 -7.31 -16.42 -3.47
N ALA A 25 -8.56 -16.81 -3.22
CA ALA A 25 -9.25 -16.57 -1.96
C ALA A 25 -8.52 -17.23 -0.78
N ARG A 26 -8.09 -18.48 -0.95
CA ARG A 26 -7.29 -19.21 0.07
C ARG A 26 -5.94 -18.54 0.32
N LEU A 27 -5.27 -18.03 -0.71
CA LEU A 27 -4.01 -17.31 -0.57
C LEU A 27 -4.16 -16.01 0.23
N CYS A 28 -5.27 -15.30 0.02
CA CYS A 28 -5.55 -14.05 0.72
C CYS A 28 -6.27 -14.25 2.08
N GLY A 29 -6.67 -15.48 2.41
CA GLY A 29 -7.44 -15.77 3.63
C GLY A 29 -8.87 -15.25 3.60
N VAL A 30 -9.46 -15.06 2.41
CA VAL A 30 -10.81 -14.52 2.22
C VAL A 30 -11.76 -15.54 1.61
N SER A 31 -13.05 -15.22 1.59
CA SER A 31 -14.05 -16.05 0.91
C SER A 31 -13.99 -15.85 -0.62
N GLN A 32 -14.29 -16.90 -1.38
CA GLN A 32 -14.37 -16.82 -2.85
C GLN A 32 -15.42 -15.78 -3.31
N THR A 33 -16.50 -15.60 -2.55
CA THR A 33 -17.51 -14.57 -2.80
C THR A 33 -16.96 -13.16 -2.65
N ALA A 34 -16.01 -12.91 -1.74
CA ALA A 34 -15.35 -11.61 -1.62
C ALA A 34 -14.54 -11.30 -2.88
N VAL A 35 -13.78 -12.28 -3.39
CA VAL A 35 -13.02 -12.17 -4.63
C VAL A 35 -13.95 -11.89 -5.82
N TRP A 36 -15.07 -12.61 -5.91
CA TRP A 36 -16.07 -12.36 -6.95
C TRP A 36 -16.66 -10.95 -6.86
N LYS A 37 -16.98 -10.45 -5.65
CA LYS A 37 -17.46 -9.07 -5.46
C LYS A 37 -16.45 -8.03 -5.92
N TRP A 38 -15.15 -8.25 -5.68
CA TRP A 38 -14.11 -7.33 -6.15
C TRP A 38 -14.04 -7.28 -7.69
N LEU A 39 -14.17 -8.44 -8.33
CA LEU A 39 -14.21 -8.54 -9.79
C LEU A 39 -15.51 -7.93 -10.37
N GLN A 40 -16.67 -8.20 -9.77
CA GLN A 40 -17.97 -7.82 -10.33
C GLN A 40 -18.36 -6.37 -10.04
N SER A 41 -18.13 -5.88 -8.82
CA SER A 41 -18.51 -4.51 -8.45
C SER A 41 -17.52 -3.45 -8.94
N GLY A 42 -16.41 -3.85 -9.60
CA GLY A 42 -15.30 -2.95 -9.90
C GLY A 42 -14.65 -2.37 -8.63
N LYS A 43 -14.97 -2.93 -7.46
CA LYS A 43 -14.46 -2.46 -6.17
C LYS A 43 -13.01 -2.88 -6.07
N ARG A 44 -12.12 -1.90 -5.93
CA ARG A 44 -10.68 -2.09 -5.86
C ARG A 44 -10.31 -3.07 -4.74
N LEU A 45 -9.19 -3.80 -4.93
CA LEU A 45 -8.62 -4.67 -3.91
C LEU A 45 -8.36 -3.87 -2.61
N PRO A 46 -8.78 -4.37 -1.45
CA PRO A 46 -8.41 -3.80 -0.16
C PRO A 46 -6.88 -3.69 -0.01
N ALA A 47 -6.41 -2.58 0.56
CA ALA A 47 -4.97 -2.31 0.70
C ALA A 47 -4.25 -3.39 1.52
N GLU A 48 -4.92 -3.94 2.53
CA GLU A 48 -4.46 -5.04 3.38
C GLU A 48 -4.06 -6.31 2.61
N HIS A 49 -4.69 -6.57 1.45
CA HIS A 49 -4.39 -7.75 0.65
C HIS A 49 -3.37 -7.48 -0.45
N VAL A 50 -3.03 -6.22 -0.75
CA VAL A 50 -2.11 -5.87 -1.86
C VAL A 50 -0.76 -6.54 -1.67
N LEU A 51 -0.17 -6.43 -0.48
CA LEU A 51 1.15 -6.99 -0.19
C LEU A 51 1.15 -8.52 -0.22
N THR A 52 0.08 -9.14 0.29
CA THR A 52 -0.09 -10.60 0.22
C THR A 52 -0.21 -11.08 -1.22
N VAL A 53 -0.98 -10.36 -2.04
CA VAL A 53 -1.15 -10.68 -3.47
C VAL A 53 0.16 -10.51 -4.22
N GLU A 54 0.89 -9.43 -3.99
CA GLU A 54 2.21 -9.18 -4.58
C GLU A 54 3.18 -10.33 -4.26
N ALA A 55 3.29 -10.71 -2.99
CA ALA A 55 4.18 -11.78 -2.54
C ALA A 55 3.81 -13.17 -3.12
N LYS A 56 2.52 -13.43 -3.37
CA LYS A 56 2.05 -14.74 -3.86
C LYS A 56 1.92 -14.84 -5.37
N THR A 57 1.59 -13.74 -6.05
CA THR A 57 1.31 -13.72 -7.50
C THR A 57 2.39 -13.01 -8.31
N GLY A 58 3.25 -12.22 -7.66
CA GLY A 58 4.28 -11.42 -8.33
C GLY A 58 3.72 -10.30 -9.21
N VAL A 59 2.46 -9.88 -8.97
CA VAL A 59 1.87 -8.71 -9.62
C VAL A 59 2.23 -7.47 -8.81
N SER A 60 2.69 -6.42 -9.49
CA SER A 60 3.12 -5.19 -8.83
C SER A 60 1.95 -4.51 -8.11
N ARG A 61 2.20 -4.05 -6.88
CA ARG A 61 1.25 -3.23 -6.11
C ARG A 61 0.85 -1.94 -6.82
N HIS A 62 1.73 -1.40 -7.67
CA HIS A 62 1.48 -0.20 -8.47
C HIS A 62 0.38 -0.45 -9.51
N ASP A 63 0.30 -1.66 -10.04
CA ASP A 63 -0.72 -2.04 -11.04
C ASP A 63 -2.07 -2.39 -10.36
N LEU A 64 -2.03 -2.91 -9.13
CA LEU A 64 -3.24 -3.27 -8.37
C LEU A 64 -3.93 -2.05 -7.75
N ARG A 65 -3.14 -1.11 -7.21
CA ARG A 65 -3.60 0.07 -6.47
C ARG A 65 -2.72 1.29 -6.79
N PRO A 66 -2.78 1.85 -8.01
CA PRO A 66 -2.03 3.06 -8.35
C PRO A 66 -2.41 4.27 -7.48
N ASP A 67 -3.61 4.27 -6.90
CA ASP A 67 -4.11 5.33 -6.00
C ASP A 67 -3.33 5.41 -4.67
N ILE A 68 -2.81 4.28 -4.17
CA ILE A 68 -2.04 4.21 -2.91
C ILE A 68 -0.55 4.06 -3.20
N TYR A 69 -0.21 3.32 -4.26
CA TYR A 69 1.15 3.06 -4.68
C TYR A 69 1.36 3.68 -6.05
N PRO A 70 1.47 5.02 -6.17
CA PRO A 70 1.89 5.60 -7.43
C PRO A 70 3.24 5.00 -7.81
N PRO A 71 3.48 4.68 -9.10
CA PRO A 71 4.82 4.33 -9.53
C PRO A 71 5.71 5.52 -9.16
N GLU A 72 6.68 5.30 -8.27
CA GLU A 72 7.63 6.34 -7.93
C GLU A 72 8.17 6.90 -9.25
N PRO A 73 8.06 8.21 -9.52
CA PRO A 73 8.86 8.78 -10.58
C PRO A 73 10.29 8.46 -10.15
N SER A 74 11.01 7.72 -10.99
CA SER A 74 12.42 7.35 -10.83
C SER A 74 13.37 8.56 -10.87
N GLY A 75 12.89 9.70 -10.38
CA GLY A 75 13.47 11.02 -10.41
C GLY A 75 13.02 11.86 -9.22
N TYR A 76 12.89 11.28 -8.01
CA TYR A 76 13.40 12.02 -6.86
C TYR A 76 14.92 12.10 -7.03
N SER A 77 15.36 13.00 -7.91
CA SER A 77 16.65 13.66 -7.74
C SER A 77 16.50 14.40 -6.42
N LEU A 78 16.75 13.70 -5.31
CA LEU A 78 17.22 14.37 -4.12
C LEU A 78 18.33 15.28 -4.65
N PRO A 79 18.25 16.61 -4.49
CA PRO A 79 19.37 17.46 -4.86
C PRO A 79 20.59 16.81 -4.21
N ALA A 80 21.66 16.62 -4.97
CA ALA A 80 22.89 15.95 -4.55
C ALA A 80 23.67 16.73 -3.47
N ASP A 81 22.95 17.47 -2.61
CA ASP A 81 23.45 18.27 -1.51
C ASP A 81 22.69 17.89 -0.23
N HIS A 82 22.97 16.68 0.25
CA HIS A 82 22.91 16.38 1.67
C HIS A 82 24.30 15.88 2.07
N SER A 83 25.27 16.79 2.07
CA SER A 83 26.28 16.69 3.12
C SER A 83 25.47 16.63 4.42
N VAL A 84 25.67 15.59 5.23
CA VAL A 84 25.11 15.51 6.58
C VAL A 84 25.70 16.67 7.38
N GLY A 85 25.07 17.84 7.28
CA GLY A 85 25.23 18.93 8.21
C GLY A 85 24.43 18.58 9.46
N GLU A 86 25.07 18.70 10.61
CA GLU A 86 24.46 18.48 11.91
C GLU A 86 23.10 19.18 12.04
N GLY A 87 22.12 18.47 12.61
CA GLY A 87 20.88 19.08 13.08
C GLY A 87 19.60 18.46 12.53
N VAL A 88 19.35 17.18 12.79
CA VAL A 88 17.96 16.73 12.93
C VAL A 88 17.46 17.35 14.25
N PRO A 89 16.42 18.21 14.28
CA PRO A 89 15.77 18.51 15.54
C PRO A 89 15.06 17.23 15.98
N THR A 90 15.69 16.50 16.90
CA THR A 90 15.01 15.46 17.67
C THR A 90 13.83 16.14 18.37
N ILE A 91 12.62 15.89 17.89
CA ILE A 91 11.41 16.25 18.62
C ILE A 91 11.40 15.37 19.86
N SER A 92 11.84 15.92 21.00
CA SER A 92 11.72 15.21 22.28
C SER A 92 10.24 15.04 22.59
N CYS A 93 9.78 13.80 22.70
CA CYS A 93 8.44 13.45 23.15
C CYS A 93 8.31 13.64 24.67
N ASP A 94 8.59 14.84 25.19
CA ASP A 94 8.39 15.16 26.61
C ASP A 94 6.91 15.52 26.86
N ARG A 95 6.10 14.48 27.05
CA ARG A 95 4.68 14.59 27.45
C ARG A 95 4.50 15.25 28.84
N HIS A 96 5.56 15.47 29.61
CA HIS A 96 5.46 15.86 31.01
C HIS A 96 5.39 17.38 31.28
N ALA A 97 5.64 18.24 30.28
CA ALA A 97 5.73 19.69 30.48
C ALA A 97 4.41 20.47 30.43
N LEU A 98 3.27 19.84 30.09
CA LEU A 98 1.99 20.54 29.85
C LEU A 98 0.97 20.48 31.00
N LEU A 99 1.31 19.90 32.16
CA LEU A 99 0.33 19.64 33.24
C LEU A 99 0.69 20.20 34.62
N LYS A 100 1.20 21.44 34.68
CA LYS A 100 1.21 22.21 35.94
C LYS A 100 0.47 23.53 35.77
N HIS A 101 -0.86 23.45 35.72
CA HIS A 101 -1.68 24.56 36.19
C HIS A 101 -1.87 24.38 37.70
N GLU A 102 -1.21 25.25 38.45
CA GLU A 102 -1.37 25.46 39.88
C GLU A 102 -2.84 25.65 40.26
N ARG A 103 -3.30 24.86 41.23
CA ARG A 103 -4.38 25.27 42.12
C ARG A 103 -3.84 26.43 42.98
N ALA A 104 -4.25 27.65 42.67
CA ALA A 104 -4.30 28.71 43.66
C ALA A 104 -5.62 28.62 44.43
N ALA A 105 -5.52 28.90 45.72
CA ALA A 105 -6.52 28.73 46.77
C ALA A 105 -7.82 29.52 46.56
#